data_AF-A0A2E7UVM6-F1
#
_entry.id   AF-A0A2E7UVM6-F1
#
_cell.length_a   1.000
_cell.length_b   1.000
_cell.length_c   1.000
_cell.angle_alpha   90.00
_cell.angle_beta   90.00
_cell.angle_gamma   90.00
#
_symmetry.space_group_name_H-M   'P 1'
#
loop_
_entity.id
_entity.type
_entity.pdbx_description
1 polymer ?
#
loop_
_entity_poly.entity_id
_entity_poly.type
_entity_poly.pdbx_seq_one_letter_code
_entity_poly.pdbx_strand_id
1 'polypeptide(L)'
;MAVKSAKSRERVARNFIKSYGRVNFRKLLESLAAGESGQTIANEFGVSRERVRQWKNTFGEVITHYRVYPEVDRILRERRTA
;
A
#
# COMPACT_ATOMS: atom_id res chain seq x y z
N MET A 1 14.56 -3.40 -0.95
CA MET A 1 14.29 -1.99 -0.60
C MET A 1 14.55 -1.81 0.89
N ALA A 2 15.38 -0.85 1.30
CA ALA A 2 15.65 -0.62 2.72
C ALA A 2 14.38 -0.15 3.46
N VAL A 3 14.04 -0.82 4.56
CA VAL A 3 12.88 -0.47 5.38
C VAL A 3 13.17 0.86 6.08
N LYS A 4 12.44 1.92 5.72
CA LYS A 4 12.57 3.23 6.39
C LYS A 4 12.23 3.08 7.88
N SER A 5 13.04 3.68 8.75
CA SER A 5 12.79 3.71 10.19
C SER A 5 11.48 4.44 10.52
N ALA A 6 10.86 4.11 11.67
CA ALA A 6 9.61 4.73 12.12
C ALA A 6 9.71 6.27 12.17
N LYS A 7 10.82 6.81 12.71
CA LYS A 7 11.10 8.26 12.75
C LYS A 7 11.11 8.89 11.35
N SER A 8 11.58 8.17 10.34
CA SER A 8 11.60 8.65 8.96
C SER A 8 10.20 8.72 8.36
N ARG A 9 9.35 7.71 8.61
CA ARG A 9 7.96 7.67 8.12
C ARG A 9 7.12 8.79 8.71
N GLU A 10 7.23 9.00 10.02
CA GLU A 10 6.54 10.07 10.73
C GLU A 10 6.91 11.46 10.18
N ARG A 11 8.20 11.71 9.95
CA ARG A 11 8.66 12.96 9.35
C ARG A 11 8.05 13.21 7.97
N VAL A 12 7.99 12.19 7.12
CA VAL A 12 7.37 12.32 5.78
C VAL A 12 5.88 12.60 5.89
N ALA A 13 5.17 11.97 6.82
CA ALA A 13 3.75 12.23 7.06
C ALA A 13 3.50 13.66 7.56
N ARG A 14 4.31 14.13 8.52
CA ARG A 14 4.26 15.52 9.01
C ARG A 14 4.54 16.53 7.90
N ASN A 15 5.54 16.28 7.06
CA ASN A 15 5.86 17.14 5.92
C ASN A 15 4.71 17.16 4.90
N PHE A 16 4.11 16.01 4.61
CA PHE A 16 2.94 15.93 3.75
C PHE A 16 1.80 16.79 4.28
N ILE A 17 1.45 16.63 5.57
CA ILE A 17 0.38 17.41 6.22
C ILE A 17 0.69 18.91 6.17
N LYS A 18 1.96 19.29 6.34
CA LYS A 18 2.37 20.71 6.25
C LYS A 18 2.15 21.28 4.84
N SER A 19 2.39 20.48 3.79
CA SER A 19 2.28 20.93 2.40
C SER A 19 0.85 20.86 1.84
N TYR A 20 0.10 19.80 2.17
CA TYR A 20 -1.20 19.50 1.56
C TYR A 20 -2.37 19.59 2.55
N GLY A 21 -2.11 19.65 3.85
CA GLY A 21 -3.14 19.69 4.90
C GLY A 21 -3.60 18.30 5.36
N ARG A 22 -4.25 18.25 6.53
CA ARG A 22 -4.73 17.01 7.14
C ARG A 22 -5.88 16.35 6.37
N VAL A 23 -6.76 17.14 5.77
CA VAL A 23 -7.91 16.64 4.99
C VAL A 23 -7.41 15.85 3.77
N ASN A 24 -6.48 16.43 3.02
CA ASN A 24 -5.87 15.78 1.86
C ASN A 24 -5.00 14.57 2.25
N PHE A 25 -4.38 14.60 3.44
CA PHE A 25 -3.68 13.42 3.94
C PHE A 25 -4.64 12.25 4.20
N ARG A 26 -5.80 12.51 4.82
CA ARG A 26 -6.85 11.49 5.00
C ARG A 26 -7.34 10.96 3.65
N LYS A 27 -7.67 11.87 2.72
CA LYS A 27 -8.12 11.49 1.37
C LYS A 27 -7.11 10.61 0.64
N LEU A 28 -5.81 10.96 0.72
CA LEU A 28 -4.75 10.13 0.13
C LEU A 28 -4.75 8.70 0.70
N LEU A 29 -4.87 8.55 2.03
CA LEU A 29 -4.87 7.23 2.67
C LEU A 29 -6.11 6.42 2.28
N GLU A 30 -7.28 7.06 2.17
CA GLU A 30 -8.52 6.44 1.72
C GLU A 30 -8.41 5.95 0.27
N SER A 31 -7.94 6.80 -0.65
CA SER A 31 -7.66 6.43 -2.04
C SER A 31 -6.69 5.26 -2.15
N LEU A 32 -5.61 5.26 -1.36
CA LEU A 32 -4.64 4.16 -1.33
C LEU A 32 -5.27 2.87 -0.80
N ALA A 33 -6.10 2.94 0.24
CA ALA A 33 -6.81 1.80 0.82
C ALA A 33 -7.88 1.23 -0.12
N ALA A 34 -8.55 2.09 -0.88
CA ALA A 34 -9.50 1.70 -1.93
C ALA A 34 -8.82 1.08 -3.16
N GLY A 35 -7.48 1.08 -3.22
CA GLY A 35 -6.74 0.53 -4.35
C GLY A 35 -6.80 1.40 -5.61
N GLU A 36 -7.09 2.70 -5.47
CA GLU A 36 -7.12 3.62 -6.60
C GLU A 36 -5.78 3.63 -7.35
N SER A 37 -5.86 3.87 -8.67
CA SER A 37 -4.67 3.96 -9.50
C SER A 37 -3.78 5.11 -9.04
N GLY A 38 -2.48 4.83 -8.88
CA GLY A 38 -1.50 5.85 -8.54
C GLY A 38 -1.43 6.99 -9.57
N GLN A 39 -1.86 6.77 -10.81
CA GLN A 39 -1.96 7.85 -11.81
C GLN A 39 -3.14 8.79 -11.53
N THR A 40 -4.29 8.25 -11.10
CA THR A 40 -5.47 9.05 -10.71
C THR A 40 -5.13 9.95 -9.53
N ILE A 41 -4.53 9.38 -8.48
CA ILE A 41 -4.06 10.12 -7.31
C ILE A 41 -3.00 11.16 -7.73
N ALA A 42 -2.08 10.80 -8.62
CA ALA A 42 -1.05 11.72 -9.10
C ALA A 42 -1.65 12.97 -9.77
N ASN A 43 -2.65 12.77 -10.64
CA ASN A 43 -3.36 13.85 -11.30
C ASN A 43 -4.10 14.75 -10.31
N GLU A 44 -4.76 14.17 -9.30
CA GLU A 44 -5.48 14.93 -8.29
C GLU A 44 -4.56 15.82 -7.44
N PHE A 45 -3.40 15.28 -7.04
CA PHE A 45 -2.44 15.99 -6.20
C PHE A 45 -1.45 16.84 -7.00
N GLY A 46 -1.52 16.83 -8.34
CA GLY A 46 -0.61 17.55 -9.22
C GLY A 46 0.86 17.09 -9.10
N VAL A 47 1.09 15.81 -8.84
CA VAL A 47 2.42 15.22 -8.64
C VAL A 47 2.69 14.09 -9.63
N SER A 48 3.91 13.56 -9.66
CA SER A 48 4.21 12.37 -10.45
C SER A 48 3.67 11.09 -9.81
N ARG A 49 3.35 10.08 -10.63
CA ARG A 49 2.97 8.73 -10.15
C ARG A 49 4.04 8.12 -9.24
N GLU A 50 5.31 8.40 -9.52
CA GLU A 50 6.43 7.96 -8.69
C GLU A 50 6.37 8.55 -7.29
N ARG A 51 5.99 9.83 -7.15
CA ARG A 51 5.76 10.47 -5.83
C ARG A 51 4.69 9.74 -5.04
N VAL A 52 3.58 9.40 -5.69
CA VAL A 52 2.48 8.63 -5.06
C VAL A 52 2.96 7.25 -4.61
N ARG A 53 3.75 6.55 -5.44
CA ARG A 53 4.34 5.26 -5.08
C ARG A 53 5.25 5.37 -3.85
N GLN A 54 6.05 6.42 -3.75
CA GLN A 54 6.91 6.66 -2.58
C GLN A 54 6.09 6.91 -1.31
N TRP A 55 4.98 7.64 -1.41
CA TRP A 55 4.04 7.82 -0.29
C TRP A 55 3.41 6.50 0.12
N LYS A 56 2.87 5.72 -0.83
CA LYS A 56 2.31 4.39 -0.58
C LYS A 56 3.28 3.52 0.21
N ASN A 57 4.53 3.41 -0.25
CA ASN A 57 5.56 2.60 0.39
C ASN A 57 6.09 3.18 1.71
N THR A 58 5.81 4.45 2.01
CA THR A 58 6.25 5.10 3.26
C THR A 58 5.15 5.07 4.32
N PHE A 59 3.89 5.23 3.93
CA PHE A 59 2.74 5.36 4.83
C PHE A 59 2.10 4.02 5.17
N GLY A 60 2.32 2.98 4.38
CA GLY A 60 1.82 1.65 4.67
C GLY A 60 2.48 0.56 3.83
N GLU A 61 1.95 -0.64 3.98
CA GLU A 61 2.30 -1.81 3.18
C GLU A 61 1.02 -2.57 2.81
N VAL A 62 1.05 -3.27 1.68
CA VAL A 62 -0.05 -4.12 1.23
C VAL A 62 0.29 -5.55 1.60
N ILE A 63 -0.55 -6.18 2.42
CA ILE A 63 -0.37 -7.57 2.85
C ILE A 63 -1.43 -8.43 2.15
N THR A 64 -0.99 -9.26 1.20
CA THR A 64 -1.86 -10.20 0.49
C THR A 64 -1.67 -11.60 1.06
N HIS A 65 -2.72 -12.17 1.64
CA HIS A 65 -2.70 -13.55 2.11
C HIS A 65 -3.29 -14.46 1.04
N TYR A 66 -2.50 -15.40 0.53
CA TYR A 66 -3.02 -16.49 -0.26
C TYR A 66 -3.51 -17.59 0.68
N ARG A 67 -4.80 -17.92 0.61
CA ARG A 67 -5.39 -19.01 1.37
C ARG A 67 -5.79 -20.10 0.40
N VAL A 68 -5.11 -21.24 0.48
CA VAL A 68 -5.52 -22.46 -0.24
C VAL A 68 -6.78 -22.98 0.43
N TYR A 69 -7.79 -23.31 -0.38
CA TYR A 69 -8.98 -23.98 0.15
C TYR A 69 -8.68 -25.45 0.50
N PRO A 70 -9.25 -25.98 1.60
CA PRO A 70 -8.95 -27.34 2.06
C PRO A 70 -9.12 -28.42 1.01
N GLU A 71 -10.12 -28.32 0.14
CA GLU A 71 -10.39 -29.27 -0.94
C GLU A 71 -9.27 -29.34 -1.99
N VAL A 72 -8.60 -28.21 -2.27
CA VAL A 72 -7.46 -28.15 -3.18
C VAL A 72 -6.23 -28.77 -2.55
N ASP A 73 -5.99 -28.50 -1.26
CA ASP A 73 -4.89 -29.12 -0.50
C ASP A 73 -5.07 -30.65 -0.41
N ARG A 74 -6.30 -31.13 -0.29
CA ARG A 74 -6.61 -32.56 -0.25
C ARG A 74 -6.21 -33.28 -1.54
N ILE A 75 -6.52 -32.72 -2.71
CA ILE A 75 -6.14 -33.29 -4.01
C ILE A 75 -4.62 -33.47 -4.11
N LEU A 76 -3.85 -32.50 -3.59
CA LEU A 76 -2.39 -32.58 -3.58
C LEU A 76 -1.86 -33.71 -2.70
N ARG A 77 -2.56 -34.05 -1.61
CA ARG A 77 -2.16 -35.12 -0.68
C ARG A 77 -2.49 -36.51 -1.19
N GLU A 78 -3.58 -36.68 -1.95
CA GLU A 78 -4.03 -37.98 -2.47
C GLU A 78 -3.00 -38.63 -3.41
N ARG A 79 -2.25 -37.84 -4.19
CA ARG A 79 -1.18 -38.33 -5.08
C ARG A 79 0.06 -38.87 -4.36
N ARG A 80 0.24 -38.62 -3.07
CA ARG A 80 1.45 -39.02 -2.34
C ARG A 80 1.39 -40.44 -1.77
N THR A 81 0.21 -41.08 -1.84
CA THR A 81 -0.07 -42.41 -1.30
C THR A 81 -0.28 -43.49 -2.36
N ALA A 82 0.00 -43.19 -3.64
CA ALA A 82 0.01 -44.16 -4.74
C ALA A 82 1.45 -44.47 -5.18
#